data_AF-A0A2G3PKX0-F1
#
_entry.id   AF-A0A2G3PKX0-F1
#
_cell.length_a   1.000
_cell.length_b   1.000
_cell.length_c   1.000
_cell.angle_alpha   90.00
_cell.angle_beta   90.00
_cell.angle_gamma   90.00
#
_symmetry.space_group_name_H-M   'P 1'
#
loop_
_entity.id
_entity.type
_entity.pdbx_description
1 polymer ?
#
loop_
_entity_poly.entity_id
_entity_poly.type
_entity_poly.pdbx_seq_one_letter_code
_entity_poly.pdbx_strand_id
1 'polypeptide(L)'
;MNRTRGHTGGLTSLPARRRLRGSVLGVAAVAAAAISLTATPQVASARPISDCPDLHVVVVPGTLDSSVNRDPHQQAGVLAPTIEEAGRGVPPGEMQTTYVPYPADFGYTADGTTYANSSARGVEATNAQIRQIGAQCGPGTDIAIVGYSQGADIAHKVAADIGENRGPVAPGRVRGVYLISDPNRAAGTGLVPGAPGLRAPLNGARTLSDTTEVAVGGGIGSAGSTGFGALTGRVVSLCETGDFACSIPEDAQVVRTGANIAEQMHIDTTDPSGIASDLGNALALTALRTGAYVLATPDWLSGSESLGQAVEKNSSPSLAVPTPDDLSVSGVLGFVVDLPVSWEARLQYEREAGLRDNLGLVTMATEPSYWYPGPSHVSYFDQPADSSGRTGSEYVSTWLRESAVNDSPAGDTPMASIDSTVDQTSDPLVDQAADAVEIATAVVESVGVVAPQLPEVVDVVLDSAEKVITSRDPLAEALAVIGTAVQPA
;
A
#
# COMPACT_ATOMS: atom_id res chain seq x y z
N MET A 1 -34.76 -18.40 -62.44
CA MET A 1 -36.15 -18.49 -62.94
C MET A 1 -36.67 -19.85 -62.47
N ASN A 2 -37.63 -20.05 -61.56
CA ASN A 2 -38.83 -19.29 -61.21
C ASN A 2 -39.15 -19.43 -59.71
N ARG A 3 -39.75 -18.36 -59.16
CA ARG A 3 -40.58 -18.27 -57.94
C ARG A 3 -41.66 -19.37 -57.93
N THR A 4 -42.19 -19.82 -56.78
CA THR A 4 -43.25 -19.09 -56.02
C THR A 4 -43.52 -19.62 -54.62
N ARG A 5 -43.80 -18.66 -53.71
CA ARG A 5 -44.42 -18.77 -52.38
C ARG A 5 -45.88 -19.27 -52.45
N GLY A 6 -46.38 -19.78 -51.32
CA GLY A 6 -47.81 -19.83 -50.99
C GLY A 6 -48.03 -19.98 -49.49
N HIS A 7 -48.32 -18.87 -48.81
CA HIS A 7 -48.90 -18.81 -47.46
C HIS A 7 -50.42 -19.00 -47.54
N THR A 8 -51.02 -19.69 -46.57
CA THR A 8 -52.36 -19.37 -46.04
C THR A 8 -52.42 -19.73 -44.56
N GLY A 9 -52.71 -18.72 -43.73
CA GLY A 9 -53.09 -18.89 -42.33
C GLY A 9 -54.59 -19.09 -42.18
N GLY A 10 -55.05 -19.34 -40.95
CA GLY A 10 -56.47 -19.29 -40.62
C GLY A 10 -56.89 -20.13 -39.42
N LEU A 11 -56.68 -19.57 -38.21
CA LEU A 11 -57.62 -19.47 -37.09
C LEU A 11 -58.63 -20.62 -36.85
N THR A 12 -58.62 -21.18 -35.64
CA THR A 12 -59.79 -21.17 -34.73
C THR A 12 -59.40 -21.64 -33.33
N SER A 13 -59.68 -20.78 -32.36
CA SER A 13 -59.52 -20.96 -30.92
C SER A 13 -60.72 -21.65 -30.27
N LEU A 14 -60.48 -22.30 -29.12
CA LEU A 14 -61.27 -22.38 -27.86
C LEU A 14 -61.25 -23.82 -27.27
N PRO A 15 -61.45 -24.05 -25.95
CA PRO A 15 -61.37 -23.15 -24.80
C PRO A 15 -60.64 -23.73 -23.54
N ALA A 16 -60.34 -22.79 -22.63
CA ALA A 16 -60.29 -22.85 -21.17
C ALA A 16 -60.16 -24.19 -20.41
N ARG A 17 -59.05 -24.34 -19.69
CA ARG A 17 -58.85 -25.30 -18.58
C ARG A 17 -59.15 -24.64 -17.22
N ARG A 18 -60.07 -25.24 -16.45
CA ARG A 18 -60.22 -25.20 -14.99
C ARG A 18 -60.94 -26.51 -14.61
N ARG A 19 -60.71 -27.23 -13.52
CA ARG A 19 -59.75 -27.19 -12.40
C ARG A 19 -59.95 -28.52 -11.65
N LEU A 20 -58.89 -28.99 -10.98
CA LEU A 20 -58.87 -29.76 -9.71
C LEU A 20 -59.43 -31.21 -9.69
N ARG A 21 -58.55 -32.19 -9.39
CA ARG A 21 -58.35 -32.77 -8.03
C ARG A 21 -57.33 -33.93 -8.09
N GLY A 22 -56.45 -34.00 -7.10
CA GLY A 22 -55.57 -35.15 -6.86
C GLY A 22 -54.37 -34.81 -5.97
N SER A 23 -54.62 -34.63 -4.68
CA SER A 23 -53.58 -34.50 -3.65
C SER A 23 -53.07 -35.87 -3.23
N VAL A 24 -51.75 -36.07 -3.13
CA VAL A 24 -51.14 -37.02 -2.19
C VAL A 24 -49.86 -36.39 -1.60
N LEU A 25 -49.77 -36.45 -0.28
CA LEU A 25 -48.71 -35.94 0.58
C LEU A 25 -47.35 -36.59 0.31
N GLY A 26 -46.29 -35.82 0.58
CA GLY A 26 -44.93 -36.32 0.77
C GLY A 26 -44.02 -35.23 1.33
N VAL A 27 -44.18 -34.91 2.61
CA VAL A 27 -43.16 -34.18 3.39
C VAL A 27 -41.97 -35.12 3.54
N ALA A 28 -40.86 -34.83 2.87
CA ALA A 28 -39.56 -35.43 3.14
C ALA A 28 -38.60 -34.30 3.50
N ALA A 29 -38.10 -34.37 4.73
CA ALA A 29 -37.19 -33.41 5.33
C ALA A 29 -35.93 -33.23 4.46
N VAL A 30 -35.62 -31.96 4.15
CA VAL A 30 -34.30 -31.57 3.66
C VAL A 30 -33.36 -31.61 4.88
N ALA A 31 -32.77 -32.77 5.10
CA ALA A 31 -31.59 -32.93 5.94
C ALA A 31 -30.44 -33.40 5.03
N ALA A 32 -30.03 -32.54 4.11
CA ALA A 32 -28.72 -32.66 3.48
C ALA A 32 -27.77 -31.86 4.36
N ALA A 33 -26.94 -32.58 5.11
CA ALA A 33 -25.95 -32.04 6.00
C ALA A 33 -25.12 -30.96 5.30
N ALA A 34 -25.20 -29.73 5.79
CA ALA A 34 -24.16 -28.75 5.60
C ALA A 34 -22.91 -29.30 6.28
N ILE A 35 -22.06 -29.99 5.53
CA ILE A 35 -20.67 -30.09 5.90
C ILE A 35 -20.12 -28.69 5.70
N SER A 36 -20.19 -27.89 6.76
CA SER A 36 -19.38 -26.70 6.90
C SER A 36 -17.93 -27.18 6.84
N LEU A 37 -17.35 -27.19 5.64
CA LEU A 37 -15.91 -27.05 5.49
C LEU A 37 -15.61 -25.64 5.99
N THR A 38 -15.42 -25.51 7.30
CA THR A 38 -14.59 -24.45 7.85
C THR A 38 -13.21 -24.71 7.27
N ALA A 39 -12.96 -24.22 6.06
CA ALA A 39 -11.60 -23.94 5.63
C ALA A 39 -11.12 -22.83 6.58
N THR A 40 -10.59 -23.24 7.73
CA THR A 40 -9.72 -22.35 8.49
C THR A 40 -8.65 -21.93 7.51
N PRO A 41 -8.41 -20.62 7.27
CA PRO A 41 -7.29 -20.21 6.46
C PRO A 41 -6.07 -20.92 7.03
N GLN A 42 -5.47 -21.81 6.23
CA GLN A 42 -4.26 -22.51 6.65
C GLN A 42 -3.19 -21.43 6.67
N VAL A 43 -2.94 -20.88 7.85
CA VAL A 43 -1.67 -20.24 8.15
C VAL A 43 -0.64 -21.34 7.91
N ALA A 44 0.31 -21.08 7.01
CA ALA A 44 1.39 -22.01 6.73
C ALA A 44 2.05 -22.38 8.07
N SER A 45 1.97 -23.66 8.44
CA SER A 45 2.61 -24.15 9.65
C SER A 45 4.12 -24.05 9.45
N ALA A 46 4.75 -23.15 10.18
CA ALA A 46 6.18 -23.03 10.15
C ALA A 46 6.84 -24.31 10.73
N ARG A 47 7.94 -24.77 10.11
CA ARG A 47 8.64 -26.01 10.47
C ARG A 47 9.47 -25.84 11.76
N PRO A 48 9.71 -26.89 12.56
CA PRO A 48 10.46 -26.77 13.81
C PRO A 48 11.94 -26.45 13.56
N ILE A 49 12.46 -25.41 14.20
CA ILE A 49 13.88 -25.10 14.35
C ILE A 49 14.45 -26.09 15.37
N SER A 50 15.44 -26.90 14.98
CA SER A 50 16.04 -27.92 15.85
C SER A 50 17.32 -27.48 16.55
N ASP A 51 18.02 -26.49 16.00
CA ASP A 51 19.24 -25.90 16.56
C ASP A 51 19.08 -24.38 16.52
N CYS A 52 19.20 -23.71 17.66
CA CYS A 52 18.88 -22.29 17.78
C CYS A 52 20.11 -21.43 17.48
N PRO A 53 20.04 -20.55 16.47
CA PRO A 53 21.19 -19.73 16.11
C PRO A 53 21.33 -18.50 16.99
N ASP A 54 22.49 -17.88 16.98
CA ASP A 54 22.67 -16.55 17.60
C ASP A 54 21.93 -15.48 16.79
N LEU A 55 21.91 -15.60 15.46
CA LEU A 55 21.13 -14.76 14.55
C LEU A 55 20.18 -15.58 13.66
N HIS A 56 18.90 -15.27 13.72
CA HIS A 56 17.90 -15.79 12.78
C HIS A 56 17.47 -14.70 11.78
N VAL A 57 17.70 -14.93 10.50
CA VAL A 57 17.31 -14.03 9.42
C VAL A 57 15.94 -14.41 8.88
N VAL A 58 14.96 -13.53 9.08
CA VAL A 58 13.62 -13.65 8.50
C VAL A 58 13.61 -12.94 7.15
N VAL A 59 13.55 -13.73 6.08
CA VAL A 59 13.59 -13.24 4.70
C VAL A 59 12.15 -13.13 4.19
N VAL A 60 11.76 -11.95 3.73
CA VAL A 60 10.42 -11.66 3.21
C VAL A 60 10.53 -11.42 1.70
N PRO A 61 10.17 -12.42 0.86
CA PRO A 61 10.29 -12.31 -0.59
C PRO A 61 9.37 -11.25 -1.19
N GLY A 62 9.67 -10.79 -2.41
CA GLY A 62 8.81 -9.89 -3.17
C GLY A 62 7.63 -10.61 -3.85
N THR A 63 6.87 -9.85 -4.64
CA THR A 63 5.76 -10.36 -5.45
C THR A 63 6.24 -11.46 -6.40
N LEU A 64 5.45 -12.52 -6.53
CA LEU A 64 5.71 -13.75 -7.30
C LEU A 64 6.92 -14.58 -6.84
N ASP A 65 7.56 -14.20 -5.73
CA ASP A 65 8.76 -14.84 -5.21
C ASP A 65 8.49 -15.70 -3.94
N SER A 66 7.21 -15.88 -3.59
CA SER A 66 6.76 -16.80 -2.53
C SER A 66 5.42 -17.43 -2.87
N SER A 67 4.93 -18.29 -1.98
CA SER A 67 3.56 -18.79 -1.97
C SER A 67 3.20 -19.27 -0.57
N VAL A 68 1.90 -19.47 -0.32
CA VAL A 68 1.41 -20.04 0.96
C VAL A 68 1.93 -21.45 1.25
N ASN A 69 2.41 -22.17 0.23
CA ASN A 69 2.93 -23.54 0.35
C ASN A 69 4.47 -23.59 0.25
N ARG A 70 5.16 -22.45 0.25
CA ARG A 70 6.62 -22.37 0.19
C ARG A 70 7.23 -23.15 1.37
N ASP A 71 8.29 -23.93 1.12
CA ASP A 71 9.14 -24.46 2.19
C ASP A 71 9.98 -23.29 2.77
N PRO A 72 9.79 -22.90 4.04
CA PRO A 72 10.52 -21.78 4.63
C PRO A 72 12.04 -21.96 4.67
N HIS A 73 12.55 -23.20 4.59
CA HIS A 73 13.98 -23.48 4.61
C HIS A 73 14.60 -23.59 3.21
N GLN A 74 13.78 -23.58 2.16
CA GLN A 74 14.29 -23.56 0.80
C GLN A 74 14.76 -22.15 0.45
N GLN A 75 16.07 -22.00 0.29
CA GLN A 75 16.68 -20.80 -0.28
C GLN A 75 16.41 -20.80 -1.78
N ALA A 76 15.59 -19.85 -2.22
CA ALA A 76 15.20 -19.64 -3.61
C ALA A 76 14.63 -18.24 -3.77
N GLY A 77 14.69 -17.72 -4.99
CA GLY A 77 14.13 -16.42 -5.32
C GLY A 77 15.16 -15.30 -5.37
N VAL A 78 14.67 -14.07 -5.48
CA VAL A 78 15.49 -12.87 -5.72
C VAL A 78 16.50 -12.65 -4.61
N LEU A 79 16.10 -12.85 -3.36
CA LEU A 79 16.97 -12.68 -2.19
C LEU A 79 17.92 -13.86 -1.92
N ALA A 80 17.77 -15.00 -2.62
CA ALA A 80 18.59 -16.19 -2.33
C ALA A 80 20.11 -15.96 -2.50
N PRO A 81 20.62 -15.38 -3.59
CA PRO A 81 22.05 -15.14 -3.74
C PRO A 81 22.63 -14.25 -2.63
N THR A 82 21.88 -13.23 -2.19
CA THR A 82 22.28 -12.34 -1.09
C THR A 82 22.41 -13.09 0.22
N ILE A 83 21.45 -13.95 0.54
CA ILE A 83 21.42 -14.74 1.78
C ILE A 83 22.47 -15.88 1.74
N GLU A 84 22.68 -16.50 0.59
CA GLU A 84 23.74 -17.49 0.39
C GLU A 84 25.13 -16.86 0.61
N GLU A 85 25.38 -15.67 0.05
CA GLU A 85 26.63 -14.94 0.27
C GLU A 85 26.83 -14.55 1.75
N ALA A 86 25.75 -14.17 2.44
CA ALA A 86 25.80 -13.87 3.87
C ALA A 86 26.25 -15.09 4.70
N GLY A 87 25.87 -16.30 4.30
CA GLY A 87 26.24 -17.55 4.97
C GLY A 87 27.67 -17.99 4.73
N ARG A 88 28.38 -17.44 3.73
CA ARG A 88 29.75 -17.87 3.41
C ARG A 88 30.72 -17.53 4.54
N GLY A 89 31.33 -18.57 5.10
CA GLY A 89 32.30 -18.45 6.19
C GLY A 89 31.68 -18.25 7.58
N VAL A 90 30.35 -18.27 7.69
CA VAL A 90 29.66 -18.26 8.99
C VAL A 90 29.73 -19.66 9.61
N PRO A 91 30.21 -19.81 10.86
CA PRO A 91 30.24 -21.11 11.53
C PRO A 91 28.84 -21.75 11.66
N PRO A 92 28.74 -23.09 11.60
CA PRO A 92 27.47 -23.77 11.84
C PRO A 92 26.87 -23.38 13.19
N GLY A 93 25.59 -23.00 13.20
CA GLY A 93 24.87 -22.59 14.41
C GLY A 93 24.89 -21.08 14.69
N GLU A 94 25.66 -20.27 13.98
CA GLU A 94 25.68 -18.81 14.21
C GLU A 94 24.54 -18.10 13.48
N MET A 95 24.19 -18.57 12.27
CA MET A 95 23.13 -18.00 11.46
C MET A 95 22.21 -19.08 10.89
N GLN A 96 20.90 -18.85 10.98
CA GLN A 96 19.90 -19.56 10.16
C GLN A 96 18.97 -18.58 9.48
N THR A 97 18.31 -19.05 8.43
CA THR A 97 17.40 -18.24 7.61
C THR A 97 16.09 -18.96 7.41
N THR A 98 14.98 -18.23 7.47
CA THR A 98 13.68 -18.72 7.01
C THR A 98 13.02 -17.71 6.08
N TYR A 99 12.42 -18.20 5.00
CA TYR A 99 11.70 -17.43 4.00
C TYR A 99 10.21 -17.46 4.31
N VAL A 100 9.57 -16.29 4.39
CA VAL A 100 8.17 -16.18 4.79
C VAL A 100 7.24 -16.79 3.73
N PRO A 101 6.41 -17.80 4.09
CA PRO A 101 5.39 -18.37 3.21
C PRO A 101 4.13 -17.51 3.26
N TYR A 102 3.85 -16.77 2.19
CA TYR A 102 2.67 -15.90 2.06
C TYR A 102 2.25 -15.82 0.58
N PRO A 103 1.08 -15.25 0.23
CA PRO A 103 0.60 -15.24 -1.14
C PRO A 103 1.59 -14.67 -2.17
N ALA A 104 2.30 -13.59 -1.83
CA ALA A 104 3.22 -12.89 -2.73
C ALA A 104 2.57 -12.54 -4.07
N ASP A 105 1.37 -11.99 -4.07
CA ASP A 105 0.57 -11.77 -5.27
C ASP A 105 0.17 -10.29 -5.41
N PHE A 106 -0.15 -9.90 -6.64
CA PHE A 106 -0.70 -8.60 -7.04
C PHE A 106 -2.12 -8.74 -7.61
N GLY A 107 -2.74 -9.92 -7.51
CA GLY A 107 -4.08 -10.18 -8.02
C GLY A 107 -4.10 -10.36 -9.53
N TYR A 108 -3.08 -10.98 -10.14
CA TYR A 108 -2.99 -11.15 -11.60
C TYR A 108 -4.04 -12.13 -12.19
N THR A 109 -4.84 -12.77 -11.35
CA THR A 109 -5.94 -13.66 -11.73
C THR A 109 -7.18 -13.37 -10.88
N ALA A 110 -8.38 -13.75 -11.34
CA ALA A 110 -9.63 -13.54 -10.63
C ALA A 110 -9.70 -14.29 -9.28
N ASP A 111 -9.01 -15.43 -9.17
CA ASP A 111 -8.84 -16.19 -7.92
C ASP A 111 -7.56 -15.81 -7.15
N GLY A 112 -6.82 -14.81 -7.65
CA GLY A 112 -5.58 -14.31 -7.07
C GLY A 112 -5.82 -13.53 -5.77
N THR A 113 -4.74 -13.15 -5.09
CA THR A 113 -4.82 -12.29 -3.91
C THR A 113 -4.43 -10.87 -4.30
N THR A 114 -5.32 -9.90 -4.12
CA THR A 114 -5.01 -8.48 -4.30
C THR A 114 -3.77 -8.08 -3.49
N TYR A 115 -3.02 -7.07 -3.96
CA TYR A 115 -1.79 -6.64 -3.28
C TYR A 115 -2.02 -6.34 -1.80
N ALA A 116 -3.07 -5.58 -1.47
CA ALA A 116 -3.41 -5.21 -0.10
C ALA A 116 -3.62 -6.44 0.80
N ASN A 117 -4.35 -7.45 0.31
CA ASN A 117 -4.59 -8.70 1.04
C ASN A 117 -3.33 -9.57 1.11
N SER A 118 -2.49 -9.58 0.06
CA SER A 118 -1.23 -10.31 0.04
C SER A 118 -0.28 -9.73 1.10
N SER A 119 -0.14 -8.41 1.15
CA SER A 119 0.66 -7.69 2.13
C SER A 119 0.16 -7.94 3.56
N ALA A 120 -1.14 -7.81 3.82
CA ALA A 120 -1.71 -8.07 5.15
C ALA A 120 -1.41 -9.50 5.64
N ARG A 121 -1.62 -10.50 4.78
CA ARG A 121 -1.30 -11.90 5.09
C ARG A 121 0.21 -12.13 5.24
N GLY A 122 1.04 -11.39 4.52
CA GLY A 122 2.49 -11.39 4.67
C GLY A 122 2.96 -10.85 6.02
N VAL A 123 2.35 -9.77 6.52
CA VAL A 123 2.60 -9.24 7.88
C VAL A 123 2.22 -10.27 8.94
N GLU A 124 1.05 -10.90 8.81
CA GLU A 124 0.62 -11.98 9.71
C GLU A 124 1.59 -13.16 9.71
N ALA A 125 2.01 -13.62 8.53
CA ALA A 125 2.95 -14.74 8.36
C ALA A 125 4.34 -14.41 8.93
N THR A 126 4.86 -13.21 8.65
CA THR A 126 6.15 -12.74 9.19
C THR A 126 6.11 -12.69 10.71
N ASN A 127 5.04 -12.12 11.29
CA ASN A 127 4.85 -12.07 12.73
C ASN A 127 4.72 -13.48 13.35
N ALA A 128 4.03 -14.40 12.67
CA ALA A 128 3.91 -15.79 13.12
C ALA A 128 5.27 -16.51 13.13
N GLN A 129 6.09 -16.29 12.11
CA GLN A 129 7.44 -16.84 12.00
C GLN A 129 8.36 -16.31 13.11
N ILE A 130 8.34 -15.00 13.39
CA ILE A 130 9.10 -14.41 14.50
C ILE A 130 8.67 -14.98 15.85
N ARG A 131 7.36 -15.11 16.10
CA ARG A 131 6.84 -15.76 17.33
C ARG A 131 7.31 -17.19 17.47
N GLN A 132 7.33 -17.94 16.36
CA GLN A 132 7.76 -19.33 16.37
C GLN A 132 9.25 -19.47 16.70
N ILE A 133 10.10 -18.60 16.13
CA ILE A 133 11.52 -18.52 16.48
C ILE A 133 11.68 -18.25 17.99
N GLY A 134 10.96 -17.25 18.51
CA GLY A 134 10.97 -16.93 19.94
C GLY A 134 10.49 -18.09 20.83
N ALA A 135 9.49 -18.85 20.39
CA ALA A 135 8.95 -20.00 21.13
C ALA A 135 9.90 -21.20 21.16
N GLN A 136 10.67 -21.42 20.09
CA GLN A 136 11.58 -22.55 19.96
C GLN A 136 12.96 -22.27 20.56
N CYS A 137 13.45 -21.04 20.38
CA CYS A 137 14.82 -20.67 20.73
C CYS A 137 14.96 -19.70 21.90
N GLY A 138 13.86 -19.08 22.32
CA GLY A 138 13.85 -18.23 23.49
C GLY A 138 14.70 -16.97 23.32
N PRO A 139 15.30 -16.45 24.41
CA PRO A 139 16.00 -15.17 24.40
C PRO A 139 17.41 -15.18 23.77
N GLY A 140 17.97 -16.36 23.44
CA GLY A 140 19.33 -16.47 22.91
C GLY A 140 19.47 -16.15 21.41
N THR A 141 18.36 -16.13 20.66
CA THR A 141 18.39 -15.96 19.19
C THR A 141 17.89 -14.59 18.76
N ASP A 142 18.77 -13.69 18.35
CA ASP A 142 18.33 -12.41 17.81
C ASP A 142 17.76 -12.54 16.40
N ILE A 143 17.01 -11.51 15.97
CA ILE A 143 16.32 -11.47 14.69
C ILE A 143 16.98 -10.41 13.79
N ALA A 144 17.18 -10.76 12.52
CA ALA A 144 17.31 -9.80 11.44
C ALA A 144 16.14 -9.99 10.46
N ILE A 145 15.67 -8.92 9.83
CA ILE A 145 14.60 -8.97 8.83
C ILE A 145 15.12 -8.40 7.52
N VAL A 146 14.92 -9.09 6.41
CA VAL A 146 15.28 -8.61 5.07
C VAL A 146 14.05 -8.73 4.17
N GLY A 147 13.55 -7.60 3.68
CA GLY A 147 12.42 -7.53 2.76
C GLY A 147 12.82 -6.94 1.42
N TYR A 148 12.20 -7.41 0.34
CA TYR A 148 12.35 -6.86 -1.01
C TYR A 148 10.99 -6.57 -1.66
N SER A 149 10.80 -5.38 -2.23
CA SER A 149 9.57 -4.98 -2.95
C SER A 149 8.32 -5.14 -2.06
N GLN A 150 7.32 -5.97 -2.42
CA GLN A 150 6.19 -6.32 -1.52
C GLN A 150 6.67 -6.87 -0.17
N GLY A 151 7.79 -7.61 -0.13
CA GLY A 151 8.39 -8.08 1.11
C GLY A 151 9.01 -6.95 1.94
N ALA A 152 9.47 -5.87 1.31
CA ALA A 152 9.94 -4.67 2.01
C ALA A 152 8.76 -3.89 2.60
N ASP A 153 7.62 -3.84 1.92
CA ASP A 153 6.37 -3.31 2.49
C ASP A 153 5.97 -4.06 3.77
N ILE A 154 5.93 -5.38 3.71
CA ILE A 154 5.64 -6.25 4.86
C ILE A 154 6.66 -6.04 5.99
N ALA A 155 7.96 -6.04 5.67
CA ALA A 155 9.02 -5.87 6.65
C ALA A 155 9.00 -4.47 7.28
N HIS A 156 8.65 -3.42 6.53
CA HIS A 156 8.47 -2.06 7.05
C HIS A 156 7.39 -2.04 8.13
N LYS A 157 6.20 -2.57 7.81
CA LYS A 157 5.05 -2.64 8.73
C LYS A 157 5.40 -3.41 10.01
N VAL A 158 6.07 -4.55 9.88
CA VAL A 158 6.53 -5.35 11.03
C VAL A 158 7.58 -4.59 11.86
N ALA A 159 8.53 -3.90 11.22
CA ALA A 159 9.55 -3.12 11.92
C ALA A 159 8.96 -1.91 12.67
N ALA A 160 8.01 -1.19 12.06
CA ALA A 160 7.30 -0.10 12.72
C ALA A 160 6.54 -0.61 13.95
N ASP A 161 5.81 -1.72 13.82
CA ASP A 161 5.11 -2.36 14.95
C ASP A 161 6.06 -2.80 16.06
N ILE A 162 7.18 -3.44 15.74
CA ILE A 162 8.20 -3.82 16.75
C ILE A 162 8.76 -2.58 17.43
N GLY A 163 9.12 -1.56 16.67
CA GLY A 163 9.67 -0.29 17.17
C GLY A 163 8.77 0.43 18.17
N GLU A 164 7.46 0.30 18.01
CA GLU A 164 6.44 0.82 18.93
C GLU A 164 6.07 -0.15 20.06
N ASN A 165 6.78 -1.26 20.21
CA ASN A 165 6.48 -2.34 21.16
C ASN A 165 5.11 -3.01 20.95
N ARG A 166 4.58 -2.98 19.73
CA ARG A 166 3.35 -3.69 19.30
C ARG A 166 3.65 -5.00 18.55
N GLY A 167 4.91 -5.23 18.19
CA GLY A 167 5.35 -6.39 17.42
C GLY A 167 5.53 -7.69 18.22
N PRO A 168 5.86 -8.81 17.54
CA PRO A 168 5.95 -10.16 18.12
C PRO A 168 7.18 -10.39 19.01
N VAL A 169 8.11 -9.42 19.06
CA VAL A 169 9.36 -9.49 19.80
C VAL A 169 9.74 -8.10 20.31
N ALA A 170 10.49 -8.02 21.41
CA ALA A 170 11.00 -6.76 21.92
C ALA A 170 12.01 -6.13 20.92
N PRO A 171 12.03 -4.79 20.74
CA PRO A 171 12.96 -4.11 19.84
C PRO A 171 14.43 -4.48 20.07
N GLY A 172 14.82 -4.68 21.33
CA GLY A 172 16.18 -5.09 21.71
C GLY A 172 16.65 -6.43 21.15
N ARG A 173 15.76 -7.23 20.58
CA ARG A 173 16.07 -8.53 19.94
C ARG A 173 16.22 -8.44 18.44
N VAL A 174 15.97 -7.26 17.85
CA VAL A 174 16.18 -7.02 16.43
C VAL A 174 17.55 -6.38 16.24
N ARG A 175 18.48 -7.10 15.61
CA ARG A 175 19.81 -6.57 15.27
C ARG A 175 19.72 -5.54 14.16
N GLY A 176 18.86 -5.78 13.17
CA GLY A 176 18.66 -4.85 12.07
C GLY A 176 17.59 -5.31 11.09
N VAL A 177 17.10 -4.36 10.30
CA VAL A 177 16.12 -4.56 9.24
C VAL A 177 16.65 -3.94 7.96
N TYR A 178 16.61 -4.69 6.87
CA TYR A 178 16.89 -4.19 5.52
C TYR A 178 15.62 -4.21 4.69
N LEU A 179 15.25 -3.04 4.18
CA LEU A 179 14.14 -2.81 3.29
C LEU A 179 14.72 -2.44 1.92
N ILE A 180 14.58 -3.33 0.94
CA ILE A 180 15.06 -3.10 -0.42
C ILE A 180 13.85 -2.81 -1.29
N SER A 181 13.82 -1.66 -1.97
CA SER A 181 12.67 -1.27 -2.79
C SER A 181 11.38 -1.14 -1.96
N ASP A 182 11.43 -0.37 -0.86
CA ASP A 182 10.32 -0.21 0.09
C ASP A 182 9.21 0.73 -0.41
N PRO A 183 7.98 0.23 -0.63
CA PRO A 183 6.81 1.04 -0.99
C PRO A 183 6.41 2.10 0.03
N ASN A 184 6.86 1.98 1.28
CA ASN A 184 6.54 2.89 2.38
C ASN A 184 7.72 3.82 2.71
N ARG A 185 8.76 3.87 1.87
CA ARG A 185 9.89 4.76 2.08
C ARG A 185 9.41 6.21 2.15
N ALA A 186 9.72 6.90 3.23
CA ALA A 186 9.43 8.33 3.35
C ALA A 186 10.34 9.15 2.42
N ALA A 187 9.81 10.24 1.88
CA ALA A 187 10.57 11.10 1.00
C ALA A 187 11.66 11.88 1.76
N GLY A 188 12.77 12.16 1.07
CA GLY A 188 13.91 12.88 1.66
C GLY A 188 14.67 12.13 2.75
N THR A 189 14.33 10.87 3.06
CA THR A 189 15.11 10.08 4.03
C THR A 189 16.38 9.54 3.42
N GLY A 190 17.50 9.70 4.13
CA GLY A 190 18.74 8.98 3.83
C GLY A 190 18.63 7.47 4.08
N LEU A 191 19.74 6.77 3.86
CA LEU A 191 19.83 5.30 3.93
C LEU A 191 19.27 4.68 5.22
N VAL A 192 19.44 5.36 6.36
CA VAL A 192 18.87 4.95 7.65
C VAL A 192 17.82 5.96 8.09
N PRO A 193 16.51 5.67 7.87
CA PRO A 193 15.44 6.60 8.21
C PRO A 193 15.44 6.98 9.70
N GLY A 194 15.30 8.28 9.98
CA GLY A 194 15.32 8.82 11.34
C GLY A 194 16.71 8.91 11.99
N ALA A 195 17.79 8.50 11.31
CA ALA A 195 19.17 8.65 11.78
C ALA A 195 20.07 9.27 10.68
N PRO A 196 19.95 10.59 10.41
CA PRO A 196 20.72 11.26 9.36
C PRO A 196 22.22 10.99 9.50
N GLY A 197 22.92 10.73 8.40
CA GLY A 197 24.38 10.51 8.35
C GLY A 197 24.85 9.11 8.80
N LEU A 198 23.95 8.27 9.31
CA LEU A 198 24.24 6.87 9.56
C LEU A 198 24.17 6.05 8.27
N ARG A 199 25.09 5.10 8.10
CA ARG A 199 25.30 4.37 6.81
C ARG A 199 25.20 2.83 6.94
N ALA A 200 24.77 2.35 8.11
CA ALA A 200 24.50 0.95 8.43
C ALA A 200 23.65 0.88 9.72
N PRO A 201 22.94 -0.22 10.00
CA PRO A 201 22.19 -0.40 11.25
C PRO A 201 23.11 -0.28 12.48
N LEU A 202 22.64 0.44 13.50
CA LEU A 202 23.21 0.41 14.85
C LEU A 202 23.00 -0.99 15.41
N ASN A 203 24.10 -1.60 15.90
CA ASN A 203 24.22 -2.99 16.36
C ASN A 203 24.45 -3.98 15.21
N GLY A 204 25.72 -4.16 14.87
CA GLY A 204 26.17 -5.09 13.85
C GLY A 204 27.50 -4.68 13.25
N ALA A 205 27.68 -5.11 12.01
CA ALA A 205 28.83 -4.88 11.15
C ALA A 205 29.37 -3.44 11.14
N ARG A 206 30.70 -3.29 10.99
CA ARG A 206 31.34 -1.96 10.75
C ARG A 206 31.29 -1.54 9.29
N THR A 207 30.82 -2.41 8.41
CA THR A 207 30.72 -2.14 6.98
C THR A 207 29.67 -1.05 6.73
N LEU A 208 30.17 0.15 6.42
CA LEU A 208 29.35 1.31 6.06
C LEU A 208 29.07 1.28 4.55
N SER A 209 27.84 1.61 4.18
CA SER A 209 27.54 1.89 2.79
C SER A 209 28.19 3.20 2.37
N ASP A 210 28.87 3.20 1.22
CA ASP A 210 29.37 4.42 0.61
C ASP A 210 28.33 5.16 -0.23
N THR A 211 27.08 4.65 -0.28
CA THR A 211 25.98 5.39 -0.88
C THR A 211 25.78 6.72 -0.15
N THR A 212 25.59 7.77 -0.94
CA THR A 212 25.32 9.14 -0.47
C THR A 212 24.13 9.76 -1.21
N GLU A 213 23.71 9.14 -2.31
CA GLU A 213 22.61 9.64 -3.12
C GLU A 213 21.29 9.23 -2.49
N VAL A 214 20.45 10.23 -2.22
CA VAL A 214 19.10 10.01 -1.72
C VAL A 214 18.19 9.90 -2.93
N ALA A 215 17.55 8.75 -3.10
CA ALA A 215 16.60 8.55 -4.20
C ALA A 215 15.51 9.63 -4.20
N VAL A 216 15.10 10.06 -5.39
CA VAL A 216 14.10 11.13 -5.56
C VAL A 216 12.76 10.72 -4.94
N GLY A 217 12.12 11.65 -4.24
CA GLY A 217 10.80 11.46 -3.65
C GLY A 217 10.73 10.31 -2.64
N GLY A 218 9.60 9.59 -2.58
CA GLY A 218 9.28 8.54 -1.60
C GLY A 218 8.51 7.37 -2.22
N GLY A 219 8.29 6.29 -1.47
CA GLY A 219 7.64 5.07 -1.96
C GLY A 219 6.16 5.23 -2.26
N ILE A 220 5.64 4.37 -3.14
CA ILE A 220 4.34 4.50 -3.80
C ILE A 220 3.12 4.28 -2.89
N GLY A 221 3.25 3.54 -1.79
CA GLY A 221 2.15 3.09 -0.92
C GLY A 221 1.52 4.16 -0.03
N SER A 222 2.01 5.41 -0.08
CA SER A 222 1.53 6.60 0.64
C SER A 222 1.63 6.58 2.18
N ALA A 223 1.89 7.77 2.76
CA ALA A 223 2.28 8.07 4.14
C ALA A 223 3.55 7.34 4.64
N GLY A 224 4.67 7.54 3.94
CA GLY A 224 5.96 7.02 4.40
C GLY A 224 6.26 7.49 5.82
N SER A 225 6.33 6.53 6.74
CA SER A 225 6.69 6.79 8.13
C SER A 225 8.21 6.69 8.27
N THR A 226 8.82 7.69 8.88
CA THR A 226 10.23 7.59 9.35
C THR A 226 10.31 7.00 10.76
N GLY A 227 9.15 6.77 11.39
CA GLY A 227 9.02 6.40 12.79
C GLY A 227 9.18 4.91 13.02
N PHE A 228 10.43 4.44 13.13
CA PHE A 228 10.72 3.09 13.58
C PHE A 228 10.84 2.97 15.11
N GLY A 229 10.44 3.98 15.87
CA GLY A 229 10.44 3.98 17.34
C GLY A 229 11.77 3.52 17.94
N ALA A 230 11.73 2.50 18.78
CA ALA A 230 12.92 1.90 19.39
C ALA A 230 13.87 1.20 18.40
N LEU A 231 13.47 1.00 17.15
CA LEU A 231 14.30 0.52 16.05
C LEU A 231 14.88 1.64 15.17
N THR A 232 14.63 2.92 15.46
CA THR A 232 15.31 4.03 14.77
C THR A 232 16.83 3.83 14.86
N GLY A 233 17.50 3.97 13.71
CA GLY A 233 18.93 3.66 13.58
C GLY A 233 19.24 2.20 13.25
N ARG A 234 18.27 1.27 13.26
CA ARG A 234 18.47 -0.16 12.93
C ARG A 234 17.79 -0.60 11.64
N VAL A 235 17.08 0.30 10.98
CA VAL A 235 16.38 0.04 9.72
C VAL A 235 17.13 0.72 8.60
N VAL A 236 17.54 -0.04 7.59
CA VAL A 236 18.13 0.47 6.35
C VAL A 236 17.08 0.39 5.24
N SER A 237 16.88 1.48 4.51
CA SER A 237 16.03 1.55 3.34
C SER A 237 16.87 1.80 2.10
N LEU A 238 17.09 0.76 1.30
CA LEU A 238 17.78 0.82 0.01
C LEU A 238 16.76 1.16 -1.08
N CYS A 239 17.02 2.25 -1.80
CA CYS A 239 16.17 2.71 -2.87
C CYS A 239 16.99 3.40 -3.96
N GLU A 240 16.70 3.10 -5.22
CA GLU A 240 17.29 3.74 -6.39
C GLU A 240 16.29 4.67 -7.09
N THR A 241 16.77 5.79 -7.62
CA THR A 241 15.93 6.71 -8.40
C THR A 241 15.37 6.00 -9.63
N GLY A 242 14.06 6.14 -9.85
CA GLY A 242 13.34 5.47 -10.95
C GLY A 242 12.78 4.09 -10.60
N ASP A 243 13.06 3.56 -9.41
CA ASP A 243 12.31 2.42 -8.87
C ASP A 243 10.94 2.89 -8.38
N PHE A 244 9.89 2.56 -9.13
CA PHE A 244 8.52 3.03 -8.85
C PHE A 244 7.99 2.57 -7.50
N ALA A 245 8.51 1.48 -6.93
CA ALA A 245 8.07 1.07 -5.60
C ALA A 245 8.49 2.10 -4.56
N CYS A 246 9.75 2.55 -4.57
CA CYS A 246 10.33 3.31 -3.45
C CYS A 246 10.71 4.77 -3.78
N SER A 247 10.71 5.17 -5.06
CA SER A 247 11.16 6.47 -5.55
C SER A 247 10.15 7.09 -6.52
N ILE A 248 9.02 7.54 -5.99
CA ILE A 248 8.04 8.36 -6.72
C ILE A 248 8.20 9.81 -6.25
N PRO A 249 8.23 10.82 -7.14
CA PRO A 249 8.25 12.22 -6.73
C PRO A 249 7.16 12.55 -5.70
N GLU A 250 7.43 13.51 -4.81
CA GLU A 250 6.48 13.87 -3.74
C GLU A 250 5.18 14.45 -4.33
N ASP A 251 5.34 15.23 -5.39
CA ASP A 251 4.33 15.89 -6.19
C ASP A 251 3.86 15.03 -7.38
N ALA A 252 3.65 13.73 -7.16
CA ALA A 252 3.03 12.82 -8.13
C ALA A 252 1.75 12.19 -7.56
N GLN A 253 0.86 13.03 -7.01
CA GLN A 253 -0.35 12.64 -6.27
C GLN A 253 -1.25 11.68 -7.05
N VAL A 254 -1.43 11.89 -8.37
CA VAL A 254 -2.24 11.00 -9.21
C VAL A 254 -1.66 9.60 -9.32
N VAL A 255 -0.33 9.46 -9.34
CA VAL A 255 0.35 8.16 -9.40
C VAL A 255 0.12 7.39 -8.11
N ARG A 256 0.26 8.06 -6.96
CA ARG A 256 0.04 7.49 -5.62
C ARG A 256 -1.41 7.08 -5.42
N THR A 257 -2.34 7.94 -5.81
CA THR A 257 -3.78 7.63 -5.78
C THR A 257 -4.11 6.43 -6.66
N GLY A 258 -3.57 6.39 -7.89
CA GLY A 258 -3.75 5.27 -8.81
C GLY A 258 -3.20 3.96 -8.26
N ALA A 259 -2.05 4.00 -7.59
CA ALA A 259 -1.46 2.84 -6.93
C ALA A 259 -2.33 2.33 -5.77
N ASN A 260 -2.75 3.21 -4.86
CA ASN A 260 -3.64 2.86 -3.75
C ASN A 260 -4.94 2.18 -4.23
N ILE A 261 -5.49 2.63 -5.36
CA ILE A 261 -6.65 2.01 -6.00
C ILE A 261 -6.26 0.63 -6.58
N ALA A 262 -5.16 0.55 -7.35
CA ALA A 262 -4.71 -0.69 -7.97
C ALA A 262 -4.41 -1.79 -6.95
N GLU A 263 -3.93 -1.45 -5.75
CA GLU A 263 -3.66 -2.42 -4.69
C GLU A 263 -4.90 -3.19 -4.20
N GLN A 264 -6.10 -2.63 -4.45
CA GLN A 264 -7.39 -3.19 -4.06
C GLN A 264 -8.02 -4.07 -5.15
N MET A 265 -7.42 -4.11 -6.34
CA MET A 265 -8.03 -4.71 -7.52
C MET A 265 -7.39 -6.04 -7.89
N HIS A 266 -8.17 -6.92 -8.49
CA HIS A 266 -7.64 -7.98 -9.33
C HIS A 266 -7.33 -7.39 -10.71
N ILE A 267 -6.14 -7.66 -11.23
CA ILE A 267 -5.66 -7.26 -12.56
C ILE A 267 -5.67 -8.50 -13.47
N ASP A 268 -6.80 -9.21 -13.50
CA ASP A 268 -7.00 -10.34 -14.39
C ASP A 268 -7.43 -9.85 -15.77
N THR A 269 -6.49 -9.81 -16.71
CA THR A 269 -6.76 -9.40 -18.10
C THR A 269 -7.78 -10.28 -18.83
N THR A 270 -8.12 -11.45 -18.28
CA THR A 270 -9.16 -12.35 -18.81
C THR A 270 -10.55 -12.10 -18.23
N ASP A 271 -10.68 -11.30 -17.17
CA ASP A 271 -11.95 -10.89 -16.55
C ASP A 271 -12.09 -9.34 -16.45
N PRO A 272 -12.40 -8.66 -17.57
CA PRO A 272 -12.56 -7.21 -17.58
C PRO A 272 -13.76 -6.72 -16.75
N SER A 273 -14.79 -7.55 -16.56
CA SER A 273 -15.92 -7.24 -15.67
C SER A 273 -15.51 -7.23 -14.20
N GLY A 274 -14.67 -8.17 -13.78
CA GLY A 274 -14.07 -8.20 -12.44
C GLY A 274 -13.24 -6.95 -12.16
N ILE A 275 -12.35 -6.59 -13.09
CA ILE A 275 -11.56 -5.34 -12.99
C ILE A 275 -12.46 -4.11 -12.84
N ALA A 276 -13.51 -4.00 -13.66
CA ALA A 276 -14.44 -2.86 -13.60
C ALA A 276 -15.21 -2.79 -12.28
N SER A 277 -15.60 -3.95 -11.74
CA SER A 277 -16.27 -4.06 -10.43
C SER A 277 -15.34 -3.63 -9.29
N ASP A 278 -14.09 -4.12 -9.28
CA ASP A 278 -13.12 -3.77 -8.25
C ASP A 278 -12.76 -2.28 -8.29
N LEU A 279 -12.58 -1.72 -9.50
CA LEU A 279 -12.37 -0.29 -9.69
C LEU A 279 -13.55 0.52 -9.16
N GLY A 280 -14.79 0.13 -9.51
CA GLY A 280 -16.00 0.78 -9.02
C GLY A 280 -16.09 0.78 -7.51
N ASN A 281 -15.79 -0.35 -6.86
CA ASN A 281 -15.78 -0.49 -5.41
C ASN A 281 -14.69 0.37 -4.76
N ALA A 282 -13.46 0.34 -5.28
CA ALA A 282 -12.33 1.11 -4.75
C ALA A 282 -12.59 2.62 -4.87
N LEU A 283 -13.13 3.09 -6.00
CA LEU A 283 -13.51 4.49 -6.20
C LEU A 283 -14.65 4.90 -5.27
N ALA A 284 -15.69 4.07 -5.12
CA ALA A 284 -16.80 4.36 -4.23
C ALA A 284 -16.34 4.48 -2.77
N LEU A 285 -15.51 3.54 -2.30
CA LEU A 285 -14.94 3.59 -0.94
C LEU A 285 -14.02 4.80 -0.74
N THR A 286 -13.21 5.14 -1.74
CA THR A 286 -12.35 6.34 -1.71
C THR A 286 -13.19 7.61 -1.59
N ALA A 287 -14.26 7.73 -2.38
CA ALA A 287 -15.17 8.87 -2.34
C ALA A 287 -15.87 8.98 -0.97
N LEU A 288 -16.35 7.85 -0.42
CA LEU A 288 -16.97 7.80 0.91
C LEU A 288 -15.99 8.22 2.02
N ARG A 289 -14.77 7.65 2.03
CA ARG A 289 -13.71 8.00 2.99
C ARG A 289 -13.32 9.46 2.89
N THR A 290 -13.12 9.97 1.67
CA THR A 290 -12.76 11.37 1.43
C THR A 290 -13.85 12.31 1.89
N GLY A 291 -15.11 12.05 1.53
CA GLY A 291 -16.25 12.86 1.94
C GLY A 291 -16.40 12.91 3.47
N ALA A 292 -16.30 11.76 4.13
CA ALA A 292 -16.36 11.70 5.58
C ALA A 292 -15.21 12.46 6.24
N TYR A 293 -13.99 12.28 5.73
CA TYR A 293 -12.81 12.98 6.22
C TYR A 293 -12.92 14.50 6.06
N VAL A 294 -13.35 14.99 4.89
CA VAL A 294 -13.55 16.43 4.64
C VAL A 294 -14.61 17.02 5.58
N LEU A 295 -15.73 16.34 5.76
CA LEU A 295 -16.81 16.79 6.66
C LEU A 295 -16.42 16.74 8.14
N ALA A 296 -15.55 15.80 8.52
CA ALA A 296 -15.04 15.67 9.87
C ALA A 296 -13.88 16.64 10.18
N THR A 297 -13.25 17.22 9.16
CA THR A 297 -12.10 18.12 9.31
C THR A 297 -12.57 19.57 9.46
N PRO A 298 -12.35 20.21 10.63
CA PRO A 298 -12.75 21.61 10.83
C PRO A 298 -12.07 22.54 9.82
N ASP A 299 -12.82 23.55 9.35
CA ASP A 299 -12.36 24.62 8.48
C ASP A 299 -11.66 24.15 7.16
N TRP A 300 -11.89 22.90 6.73
CA TRP A 300 -11.16 22.29 5.61
C TRP A 300 -11.23 23.10 4.31
N LEU A 301 -12.37 23.74 4.04
CA LEU A 301 -12.55 24.62 2.87
C LEU A 301 -11.61 25.82 2.85
N SER A 302 -11.18 26.28 4.02
CA SER A 302 -10.18 27.36 4.19
C SER A 302 -8.76 26.84 4.46
N GLY A 303 -8.62 25.53 4.63
CA GLY A 303 -7.37 24.85 4.96
C GLY A 303 -6.43 24.69 3.75
N SER A 304 -5.19 24.31 4.04
CA SER A 304 -4.12 24.13 3.05
C SER A 304 -4.04 22.72 2.46
N GLU A 305 -4.81 21.75 2.95
CA GLU A 305 -4.86 20.43 2.30
C GLU A 305 -5.73 20.53 1.05
N SER A 306 -5.27 20.04 -0.10
CA SER A 306 -6.05 19.99 -1.34
C SER A 306 -7.05 18.82 -1.34
N LEU A 307 -8.06 18.87 -2.21
CA LEU A 307 -8.95 17.71 -2.41
C LEU A 307 -8.15 16.51 -2.94
N GLY A 308 -7.16 16.76 -3.80
CA GLY A 308 -6.27 15.71 -4.32
C GLY A 308 -5.51 14.99 -3.20
N GLN A 309 -4.93 15.74 -2.26
CA GLN A 309 -4.25 15.19 -1.08
C GLN A 309 -5.22 14.42 -0.18
N ALA A 310 -6.42 14.95 0.04
CA ALA A 310 -7.45 14.26 0.80
C ALA A 310 -7.86 12.94 0.10
N VAL A 311 -8.04 12.94 -1.22
CA VAL A 311 -8.34 11.73 -2.02
C VAL A 311 -7.19 10.73 -1.94
N GLU A 312 -5.95 11.17 -2.13
CA GLU A 312 -4.77 10.29 -2.04
C GLU A 312 -4.73 9.58 -0.69
N LYS A 313 -4.81 10.35 0.40
CA LYS A 313 -4.82 9.81 1.77
C LYS A 313 -5.96 8.81 1.97
N ASN A 314 -7.16 9.14 1.51
CA ASN A 314 -8.37 8.34 1.71
C ASN A 314 -8.55 7.19 0.70
N SER A 315 -7.70 7.12 -0.33
CA SER A 315 -7.68 6.01 -1.29
C SER A 315 -6.96 4.77 -0.77
N SER A 316 -6.16 4.90 0.30
CA SER A 316 -5.40 3.78 0.87
C SER A 316 -6.31 2.61 1.29
N PRO A 317 -5.96 1.36 0.93
CA PRO A 317 -6.71 0.16 1.33
C PRO A 317 -6.70 -0.08 2.85
N SER A 318 -5.72 0.49 3.56
CA SER A 318 -5.54 0.29 4.99
C SER A 318 -6.58 1.01 5.86
N LEU A 319 -7.30 1.97 5.29
CA LEU A 319 -8.28 2.76 6.02
C LEU A 319 -9.60 2.02 6.21
N ALA A 320 -10.18 2.16 7.39
CA ALA A 320 -11.53 1.64 7.66
C ALA A 320 -12.57 2.33 6.77
N VAL A 321 -13.71 1.66 6.58
CA VAL A 321 -14.88 2.32 5.98
C VAL A 321 -15.48 3.25 7.04
N PRO A 322 -15.80 4.51 6.69
CA PRO A 322 -16.39 5.44 7.64
C PRO A 322 -17.76 4.93 8.11
N THR A 323 -18.04 5.15 9.37
CA THR A 323 -19.32 4.90 10.02
C THR A 323 -20.03 6.23 10.31
N PRO A 324 -21.36 6.22 10.54
CA PRO A 324 -22.09 7.41 11.00
C PRO A 324 -21.46 8.14 12.19
N ASP A 325 -20.81 7.41 13.10
CA ASP A 325 -20.18 7.95 14.29
C ASP A 325 -18.88 8.72 13.99
N ASP A 326 -18.28 8.51 12.82
CA ASP A 326 -17.10 9.25 12.35
C ASP A 326 -17.45 10.66 11.87
N LEU A 327 -18.75 10.97 11.72
CA LEU A 327 -19.24 12.30 11.33
C LEU A 327 -19.72 13.08 12.56
N SER A 328 -19.12 14.24 12.80
CA SER A 328 -19.62 15.14 13.85
C SER A 328 -20.66 16.13 13.30
N VAL A 329 -21.76 16.32 14.03
CA VAL A 329 -22.78 17.34 13.70
C VAL A 329 -22.14 18.73 13.58
N SER A 330 -21.16 19.03 14.43
CA SER A 330 -20.38 20.27 14.38
C SER A 330 -19.55 20.40 13.11
N GLY A 331 -18.93 19.33 12.62
CA GLY A 331 -18.12 19.35 11.40
C GLY A 331 -18.98 19.56 10.15
N VAL A 332 -20.10 18.84 10.07
CA VAL A 332 -21.08 19.02 8.97
C VAL A 332 -21.65 20.44 8.97
N LEU A 333 -22.05 20.97 10.13
CA LEU A 333 -22.56 22.35 10.23
C LEU A 333 -21.49 23.38 9.88
N GLY A 334 -20.25 23.19 10.34
CA GLY A 334 -19.12 24.04 9.98
C GLY A 334 -18.89 24.09 8.48
N PHE A 335 -18.82 22.92 7.83
CA PHE A 335 -18.66 22.82 6.38
C PHE A 335 -19.79 23.53 5.62
N VAL A 336 -21.05 23.33 6.02
CA VAL A 336 -22.22 23.97 5.39
C VAL A 336 -22.19 25.49 5.55
N VAL A 337 -21.74 26.00 6.70
CA VAL A 337 -21.61 27.45 6.93
C VAL A 337 -20.46 28.05 6.13
N ASP A 338 -19.34 27.33 6.00
CA ASP A 338 -18.15 27.80 5.29
C ASP A 338 -18.28 27.70 3.76
N LEU A 339 -19.08 26.76 3.24
CA LEU A 339 -19.19 26.48 1.81
C LEU A 339 -19.56 27.72 0.97
N PRO A 340 -20.61 28.50 1.28
CA PRO A 340 -21.00 29.63 0.44
C PRO A 340 -19.99 30.77 0.44
N VAL A 341 -19.18 30.90 1.50
CA VAL A 341 -18.21 32.01 1.65
C VAL A 341 -16.80 31.64 1.17
N SER A 342 -16.43 30.36 1.20
CA SER A 342 -15.09 29.88 0.87
C SER A 342 -14.99 29.19 -0.49
N TRP A 343 -16.12 28.83 -1.12
CA TRP A 343 -16.18 28.05 -2.36
C TRP A 343 -15.35 28.63 -3.52
N GLU A 344 -15.48 29.93 -3.82
CA GLU A 344 -14.78 30.53 -4.97
C GLU A 344 -13.26 30.51 -4.77
N ALA A 345 -12.81 30.87 -3.56
CA ALA A 345 -11.40 30.81 -3.18
C ALA A 345 -10.89 29.35 -3.21
N ARG A 346 -11.71 28.41 -2.73
CA ARG A 346 -11.38 26.99 -2.75
C ARG A 346 -11.21 26.46 -4.16
N LEU A 347 -12.11 26.77 -5.09
CA LEU A 347 -11.96 26.35 -6.49
C LEU A 347 -10.67 26.86 -7.12
N GLN A 348 -10.30 28.11 -6.86
CA GLN A 348 -9.04 28.65 -7.36
C GLN A 348 -7.86 27.91 -6.74
N TYR A 349 -7.89 27.69 -5.43
CA TYR A 349 -6.89 26.91 -4.70
C TYR A 349 -6.70 25.51 -5.30
N GLU A 350 -7.79 24.78 -5.57
CA GLU A 350 -7.73 23.41 -6.11
C GLU A 350 -7.13 23.34 -7.51
N ARG A 351 -7.34 24.36 -8.36
CA ARG A 351 -6.68 24.39 -9.68
C ARG A 351 -5.17 24.52 -9.56
N GLU A 352 -4.72 25.42 -8.69
CA GLU A 352 -3.28 25.64 -8.44
C GLU A 352 -2.67 24.43 -7.71
N ALA A 353 -3.39 23.86 -6.75
CA ALA A 353 -2.99 22.65 -6.04
C ALA A 353 -2.92 21.44 -6.95
N GLY A 354 -3.90 21.23 -7.85
CA GLY A 354 -3.89 20.11 -8.78
C GLY A 354 -2.66 20.09 -9.68
N LEU A 355 -2.19 21.26 -10.12
CA LEU A 355 -0.91 21.39 -10.84
C LEU A 355 0.28 21.12 -9.91
N ARG A 356 0.34 21.83 -8.78
CA ARG A 356 1.45 21.73 -7.80
C ARG A 356 1.65 20.30 -7.29
N ASP A 357 0.57 19.61 -6.97
CA ASP A 357 0.58 18.26 -6.38
C ASP A 357 0.88 17.18 -7.43
N ASN A 358 1.00 17.57 -8.72
CA ASN A 358 1.33 16.69 -9.85
C ASN A 358 2.50 17.21 -10.70
N LEU A 359 3.28 18.19 -10.22
CA LEU A 359 4.47 18.70 -10.93
C LEU A 359 5.54 17.61 -11.12
N GLY A 360 5.58 16.61 -10.26
CA GLY A 360 6.47 15.46 -10.31
C GLY A 360 6.21 14.55 -11.51
N LEU A 361 5.04 14.66 -12.16
CA LEU A 361 4.81 14.02 -13.45
C LEU A 361 5.77 14.55 -14.53
N VAL A 362 6.17 15.83 -14.45
CA VAL A 362 7.19 16.40 -15.34
C VAL A 362 8.52 15.74 -15.05
N THR A 363 8.92 15.63 -13.78
CA THR A 363 10.14 14.90 -13.38
C THR A 363 10.15 13.48 -13.93
N MET A 364 9.05 12.73 -13.75
CA MET A 364 8.92 11.37 -14.28
C MET A 364 8.99 11.33 -15.82
N ALA A 365 8.45 12.33 -16.51
CA ALA A 365 8.51 12.41 -17.96
C ALA A 365 9.92 12.79 -18.48
N THR A 366 10.68 13.60 -17.74
CA THR A 366 11.99 14.10 -18.18
C THR A 366 13.16 13.23 -17.73
N GLU A 367 12.99 12.41 -16.69
CA GLU A 367 14.05 11.60 -16.10
C GLU A 367 14.02 10.16 -16.67
N PRO A 368 15.05 9.73 -17.44
CA PRO A 368 15.05 8.42 -18.12
C PRO A 368 14.87 7.21 -17.21
N SER A 369 15.30 7.29 -15.94
CA SER A 369 15.17 6.19 -14.97
C SER A 369 13.72 5.79 -14.72
N TYR A 370 12.76 6.70 -14.93
CA TYR A 370 11.33 6.43 -14.77
C TYR A 370 10.68 5.74 -15.99
N TRP A 371 11.34 5.71 -17.14
CA TRP A 371 10.80 5.08 -18.36
C TRP A 371 11.04 3.58 -18.41
N TYR A 372 11.98 3.09 -17.59
CA TYR A 372 12.32 1.67 -17.46
C TYR A 372 12.38 1.29 -15.98
N PRO A 373 11.22 1.22 -15.29
CA PRO A 373 11.19 0.97 -13.85
C PRO A 373 11.69 -0.43 -13.47
N GLY A 374 11.58 -1.41 -14.37
CA GLY A 374 12.04 -2.79 -14.13
C GLY A 374 13.53 -2.88 -13.80
N PRO A 375 14.43 -2.37 -14.66
CA PRO A 375 15.86 -2.25 -14.35
C PRO A 375 16.17 -1.59 -13.00
N SER A 376 15.54 -0.46 -12.69
CA SER A 376 15.73 0.23 -11.41
C SER A 376 15.22 -0.58 -10.22
N HIS A 377 14.16 -1.38 -10.41
CA HIS A 377 13.59 -2.23 -9.36
C HIS A 377 14.52 -3.39 -8.96
N VAL A 378 15.35 -3.89 -9.88
CA VAL A 378 16.26 -5.02 -9.64
C VAL A 378 17.73 -4.62 -9.50
N SER A 379 18.05 -3.34 -9.69
CA SER A 379 19.43 -2.83 -9.75
C SER A 379 20.24 -3.09 -8.47
N TYR A 380 19.58 -3.24 -7.32
CA TYR A 380 20.22 -3.51 -6.03
C TYR A 380 21.12 -4.74 -6.00
N PHE A 381 20.93 -5.68 -6.94
CA PHE A 381 21.62 -6.96 -6.98
C PHE A 381 22.77 -7.00 -7.99
N ASP A 382 22.82 -6.07 -8.95
CA ASP A 382 23.78 -6.11 -10.06
C ASP A 382 24.43 -4.76 -10.40
N GLN A 383 23.87 -3.64 -9.93
CA GLN A 383 24.45 -2.32 -10.10
C GLN A 383 25.27 -1.92 -8.87
N PRO A 384 26.48 -1.35 -9.07
CA PRO A 384 27.23 -0.73 -7.99
C PRO A 384 26.43 0.39 -7.34
N ALA A 385 26.29 0.33 -6.02
CA ALA A 385 25.71 1.38 -5.20
C ALA A 385 26.75 2.44 -4.79
N ASP A 386 28.03 2.22 -5.10
CA ASP A 386 29.12 3.13 -4.77
C ASP A 386 30.36 3.00 -5.68
N SER A 387 31.37 3.83 -5.41
CA SER A 387 32.66 3.80 -6.12
C SER A 387 33.54 2.59 -5.81
N SER A 388 33.23 1.81 -4.76
CA SER A 388 33.94 0.57 -4.44
C SER A 388 33.50 -0.60 -5.33
N GLY A 389 32.41 -0.42 -6.09
CA GLY A 389 31.84 -1.44 -6.95
C GLY A 389 30.84 -2.35 -6.24
N ARG A 390 30.52 -2.07 -4.96
CA ARG A 390 29.63 -2.93 -4.17
C ARG A 390 28.18 -2.64 -4.49
N THR A 391 27.37 -3.68 -4.67
CA THR A 391 25.92 -3.55 -4.87
C THR A 391 25.20 -3.32 -3.53
N GLY A 392 23.96 -2.80 -3.59
CA GLY A 392 23.10 -2.68 -2.41
C GLY A 392 22.95 -4.01 -1.66
N SER A 393 22.82 -5.12 -2.40
CA SER A 393 22.69 -6.46 -1.82
C SER A 393 23.97 -6.98 -1.17
N GLU A 394 25.16 -6.61 -1.65
CA GLU A 394 26.44 -6.98 -1.04
C GLU A 394 26.65 -6.29 0.31
N TYR A 395 26.05 -5.11 0.51
CA TYR A 395 25.97 -4.48 1.83
C TYR A 395 25.13 -5.28 2.80
N VAL A 396 23.98 -5.78 2.35
CA VAL A 396 23.10 -6.62 3.17
C VAL A 396 23.81 -7.92 3.55
N SER A 397 24.41 -8.62 2.60
CA SER A 397 25.07 -9.90 2.86
C SER A 397 26.27 -9.76 3.79
N THR A 398 27.08 -8.71 3.59
CA THR A 398 28.21 -8.40 4.46
C THR A 398 27.76 -8.05 5.87
N TRP A 399 26.71 -7.24 6.01
CA TRP A 399 26.19 -6.87 7.33
C TRP A 399 25.63 -8.08 8.08
N LEU A 400 24.87 -8.95 7.40
CA LEU A 400 24.32 -10.18 8.00
C LEU A 400 25.44 -11.10 8.48
N ARG A 401 26.45 -11.33 7.64
CA ARG A 401 27.62 -12.17 7.97
C ARG A 401 28.35 -11.66 9.19
N GLU A 402 28.68 -10.37 9.21
CA GLU A 402 29.37 -9.73 10.34
C GLU A 402 28.49 -9.72 11.59
N SER A 403 27.17 -9.54 11.45
CA SER A 403 26.25 -9.54 12.57
C SER A 403 26.05 -10.94 13.14
N ALA A 404 26.16 -12.00 12.34
CA ALA A 404 26.10 -13.37 12.83
C ALA A 404 27.29 -13.72 13.73
N VAL A 405 28.50 -13.25 13.40
CA VAL A 405 29.74 -13.62 14.11
C VAL A 405 30.19 -12.63 15.19
N ASN A 406 29.55 -11.45 15.29
CA ASN A 406 29.87 -10.44 16.29
C ASN A 406 28.80 -10.41 17.38
N ASP A 407 29.21 -10.74 18.60
CA ASP A 407 28.37 -10.92 19.78
C ASP A 407 27.97 -9.58 20.46
N SER A 408 27.90 -8.48 19.72
CA SER A 408 27.52 -7.18 20.29
C SER A 408 26.00 -7.11 20.45
N PRO A 409 25.46 -7.11 21.68
CA PRO A 409 24.03 -7.01 21.91
C PRO A 409 23.49 -5.71 21.35
N ALA A 410 22.20 -5.67 21.08
CA ALA A 410 21.55 -4.56 20.42
C ALA A 410 21.42 -3.25 21.27
N GLY A 411 22.38 -2.93 22.14
CA GLY A 411 22.27 -1.85 23.12
C GLY A 411 23.44 -0.85 23.22
N ASP A 412 24.65 -1.20 22.79
CA ASP A 412 25.86 -0.55 23.31
C ASP A 412 26.76 0.10 22.23
N THR A 413 26.20 0.78 21.22
CA THR A 413 27.02 1.60 20.30
C THR A 413 26.77 3.11 20.51
N PRO A 414 27.77 3.91 20.92
CA PRO A 414 27.62 5.36 21.06
C PRO A 414 27.38 6.03 19.71
N MET A 415 26.34 6.87 19.62
CA MET A 415 26.12 7.78 18.49
C MET A 415 27.33 8.71 18.32
N ALA A 416 28.12 8.54 17.26
CA ALA A 416 29.11 9.53 16.90
C ALA A 416 28.39 10.81 16.43
N SER A 417 28.83 11.96 16.93
CA SER A 417 28.26 13.28 16.66
C SER A 417 28.27 13.61 15.16
N ILE A 418 27.11 13.92 14.61
CA ILE A 418 26.93 14.28 13.20
C ILE A 418 26.82 15.80 13.12
N ASP A 419 27.78 16.42 12.42
CA ASP A 419 27.88 17.85 12.18
C ASP A 419 26.90 18.25 11.08
N SER A 420 26.02 19.20 11.38
CA SER A 420 24.89 19.60 10.54
C SER A 420 25.22 20.88 9.77
N THR A 421 25.67 20.76 8.54
CA THR A 421 25.67 21.87 7.57
C THR A 421 25.25 21.37 6.20
N VAL A 422 23.99 21.63 5.82
CA VAL A 422 23.48 21.48 4.45
C VAL A 422 23.21 22.88 3.90
N ASP A 423 23.92 23.21 2.83
CA ASP A 423 23.83 24.47 2.08
C ASP A 423 22.67 24.39 1.08
N GLN A 424 21.84 25.44 1.04
CA GLN A 424 20.71 25.56 0.12
C GLN A 424 21.05 26.56 -0.98
N THR A 425 21.15 26.11 -2.23
CA THR A 425 21.20 27.03 -3.38
C THR A 425 20.44 26.52 -4.60
N SER A 426 19.29 27.17 -4.81
CA SER A 426 18.65 27.69 -6.03
C SER A 426 18.67 26.92 -7.36
N ASP A 427 17.44 26.63 -7.77
CA ASP A 427 16.88 26.35 -9.10
C ASP A 427 17.11 27.48 -10.14
N PRO A 428 17.35 27.12 -11.40
CA PRO A 428 16.59 27.76 -12.46
C PRO A 428 16.15 26.74 -13.51
N LEU A 429 14.92 26.81 -14.02
CA LEU A 429 14.57 26.49 -15.41
C LEU A 429 13.12 26.92 -15.73
N VAL A 430 12.93 28.23 -15.87
CA VAL A 430 11.78 28.83 -16.56
C VAL A 430 12.12 28.81 -18.05
N ASP A 431 11.57 27.85 -18.80
CA ASP A 431 11.30 27.93 -20.26
C ASP A 431 10.76 26.61 -20.85
N GLN A 432 10.73 25.50 -20.09
CA GLN A 432 10.10 24.23 -20.50
C GLN A 432 8.63 24.07 -20.06
N ALA A 433 8.08 25.07 -19.36
CA ALA A 433 6.75 25.03 -18.75
C ALA A 433 5.58 25.13 -19.76
N ALA A 434 5.82 25.48 -21.02
CA ALA A 434 4.74 25.71 -22.00
C ALA A 434 4.14 24.40 -22.55
N ASP A 435 4.96 23.37 -22.79
CA ASP A 435 4.50 22.09 -23.36
C ASP A 435 3.93 21.14 -22.27
N ALA A 436 4.42 21.25 -21.03
CA ALA A 436 3.92 20.49 -19.88
C ALA A 436 2.51 20.93 -19.43
N VAL A 437 2.17 22.21 -19.64
CA VAL A 437 0.84 22.75 -19.38
C VAL A 437 -0.20 22.14 -20.31
N GLU A 438 0.13 21.76 -21.54
CA GLU A 438 -0.83 21.16 -22.49
C GLU A 438 -1.24 19.73 -22.07
N ILE A 439 -0.30 18.94 -21.52
CA ILE A 439 -0.56 17.59 -21.00
C ILE A 439 -1.31 17.63 -19.66
N ALA A 440 -0.92 18.54 -18.75
CA ALA A 440 -1.65 18.76 -17.50
C ALA A 440 -3.08 19.28 -17.76
N THR A 441 -3.27 20.11 -18.80
CA THR A 441 -4.60 20.58 -19.21
C THR A 441 -5.45 19.43 -19.75
N ALA A 442 -4.90 18.47 -20.48
CA ALA A 442 -5.63 17.28 -20.95
C ALA A 442 -6.09 16.36 -19.79
N VAL A 443 -5.27 16.24 -18.74
CA VAL A 443 -5.66 15.53 -17.50
C VAL A 443 -6.74 16.31 -16.75
N VAL A 444 -6.61 17.63 -16.63
CA VAL A 444 -7.62 18.52 -16.03
C VAL A 444 -8.94 18.52 -16.82
N GLU A 445 -8.90 18.43 -18.15
CA GLU A 445 -10.09 18.30 -19.01
C GLU A 445 -10.79 16.94 -18.82
N SER A 446 -10.03 15.87 -18.52
CA SER A 446 -10.62 14.57 -18.15
C SER A 446 -11.34 14.62 -16.79
N VAL A 447 -10.88 15.46 -15.86
CA VAL A 447 -11.57 15.80 -14.59
C VAL A 447 -12.72 16.80 -14.81
N GLY A 448 -12.62 17.64 -15.85
CA GLY A 448 -13.63 18.61 -16.29
C GLY A 448 -14.97 18.02 -16.74
N VAL A 449 -15.08 16.69 -16.88
CA VAL A 449 -16.36 16.00 -17.12
C VAL A 449 -17.31 16.11 -15.92
N VAL A 450 -16.80 16.40 -14.71
CA VAL A 450 -17.62 16.67 -13.51
C VAL A 450 -18.13 18.12 -13.46
N ALA A 451 -17.45 19.05 -14.14
CA ALA A 451 -17.71 20.49 -14.03
C ALA A 451 -19.08 20.99 -14.56
N PRO A 452 -19.68 20.47 -15.64
CA PRO A 452 -20.96 20.99 -16.12
C PRO A 452 -22.19 20.58 -15.28
N GLN A 453 -22.02 19.70 -14.26
CA GLN A 453 -23.08 19.27 -13.34
C GLN A 453 -23.10 20.09 -12.01
N LEU A 454 -22.11 20.95 -11.79
CA LEU A 454 -21.84 21.60 -10.49
C LEU A 454 -22.93 22.58 -9.99
N PRO A 455 -23.62 23.38 -10.83
CA PRO A 455 -24.70 24.23 -10.33
C PRO A 455 -25.84 23.43 -9.70
N GLU A 456 -26.16 22.27 -10.29
CA GLU A 456 -27.23 21.38 -9.83
C GLU A 456 -26.83 20.63 -8.55
N VAL A 457 -25.56 20.25 -8.40
CA VAL A 457 -25.02 19.66 -7.17
C VAL A 457 -24.94 20.67 -6.03
N VAL A 458 -24.54 21.91 -6.30
CA VAL A 458 -24.53 22.98 -5.28
C VAL A 458 -25.95 23.31 -4.83
N ASP A 459 -26.93 23.40 -5.73
CA ASP A 459 -28.33 23.61 -5.38
C ASP A 459 -28.91 22.43 -4.55
N VAL A 460 -28.55 21.18 -4.89
CA VAL A 460 -28.94 19.98 -4.13
C VAL A 460 -28.29 19.94 -2.74
N VAL A 461 -27.02 20.34 -2.63
CA VAL A 461 -26.29 20.42 -1.35
C VAL A 461 -26.86 21.55 -0.48
N LEU A 462 -27.20 22.70 -1.06
CA LEU A 462 -27.83 23.82 -0.36
C LEU A 462 -29.26 23.48 0.10
N ASP A 463 -30.07 22.81 -0.72
CA ASP A 463 -31.42 22.34 -0.36
C ASP A 463 -31.36 21.24 0.73
N SER A 464 -30.36 20.36 0.67
CA SER A 464 -30.12 19.33 1.69
C SER A 464 -29.61 19.95 3.01
N ALA A 465 -28.74 20.95 2.92
CA ALA A 465 -28.26 21.71 4.07
C ALA A 465 -29.40 22.48 4.75
N GLU A 466 -30.28 23.13 3.97
CA GLU A 466 -31.45 23.83 4.51
C GLU A 466 -32.42 22.86 5.22
N LYS A 467 -32.63 21.65 4.68
CA LYS A 467 -33.40 20.59 5.34
C LYS A 467 -32.77 20.12 6.64
N VAL A 468 -31.45 19.92 6.68
CA VAL A 468 -30.71 19.55 7.90
C VAL A 468 -30.76 20.67 8.95
N ILE A 469 -30.58 21.93 8.53
CA ILE A 469 -30.59 23.10 9.42
C ILE A 469 -32.00 23.37 10.00
N THR A 470 -33.05 23.09 9.25
CA THR A 470 -34.44 23.34 9.67
C THR A 470 -35.12 22.13 10.31
N SER A 471 -34.47 20.96 10.32
CA SER A 471 -34.99 19.71 10.88
C SER A 471 -35.10 19.74 12.41
N ARG A 472 -36.10 19.03 12.93
CA ARG A 472 -36.23 18.74 14.38
C ARG A 472 -35.29 17.63 14.85
N ASP A 473 -34.70 16.87 13.91
CA ASP A 473 -33.70 15.83 14.15
C ASP A 473 -32.62 15.89 13.04
N PRO A 474 -31.68 16.86 13.14
CA PRO A 474 -30.69 17.13 12.09
C PRO A 474 -29.78 15.95 11.77
N LEU A 475 -29.54 15.07 12.76
CA LEU A 475 -28.69 13.89 12.62
C LEU A 475 -29.38 12.81 11.77
N ALA A 476 -30.66 12.56 12.00
CA ALA A 476 -31.43 11.61 11.18
C ALA A 476 -31.58 12.10 9.72
N GLU A 477 -31.75 13.41 9.52
CA GLU A 477 -31.86 14.02 8.18
C GLU A 477 -30.52 13.96 7.42
N ALA A 478 -29.40 14.26 8.09
CA ALA A 478 -28.05 14.15 7.52
C ALA A 478 -27.71 12.70 7.12
N LEU A 479 -28.08 11.73 7.95
CA LEU A 479 -27.89 10.30 7.66
C LEU A 479 -28.79 9.79 6.52
N ALA A 480 -29.98 10.36 6.33
CA ALA A 480 -30.87 10.02 5.22
C ALA A 480 -30.32 10.51 3.87
N VAL A 481 -29.75 11.72 3.83
CA VAL A 481 -29.10 12.29 2.64
C VAL A 481 -27.90 11.43 2.23
N ILE A 482 -27.09 11.02 3.20
CA ILE A 482 -25.94 10.12 2.97
C ILE A 482 -26.43 8.72 2.53
N GLY A 483 -27.49 8.18 3.15
CA GLY A 483 -28.04 6.86 2.84
C GLY A 483 -28.64 6.74 1.43
N THR A 484 -29.20 7.81 0.86
CA THR A 484 -29.71 7.81 -0.52
C THR A 484 -28.61 7.84 -1.59
N ALA A 485 -27.41 8.32 -1.25
CA ALA A 485 -26.25 8.31 -2.17
C ALA A 485 -25.57 6.93 -2.27
N VAL A 486 -25.93 5.99 -1.38
CA VAL A 486 -25.31 4.65 -1.25
C VAL A 486 -26.16 3.53 -1.88
N GLN A 487 -27.36 3.83 -2.40
CA GLN A 487 -28.15 2.83 -3.12
C GLN A 487 -27.73 2.74 -4.59
N PRO A 488 -27.35 1.54 -5.09
CA PRO A 488 -27.09 1.37 -6.51
C PRO A 488 -28.39 1.58 -7.29
N ALA A 489 -28.30 2.30 -8.41
CA ALA A 489 -29.38 2.40 -9.40
C ALA A 489 -29.62 1.06 -10.11
#